data_AF-A0A4X2LMM0-F1
#
_entry.id   AF-A0A4X2LMM0-F1
#
_cell.length_a   1.000
_cell.length_b   1.000
_cell.length_c   1.000
_cell.angle_alpha   90.00
_cell.angle_beta   90.00
_cell.angle_gamma   90.00
#
_symmetry.space_group_name_H-M   'P 1'
#
loop_
_entity.id
_entity.type
_entity.pdbx_description
1 polymer ?
#
loop_
_entity_poly.entity_id
_entity_poly.type
_entity_poly.pdbx_seq_one_letter_code
_entity_poly.pdbx_strand_id
1 'polypeptide(L)'
;MDVTANEDVPVHDEFVVCGGVVTHVLKCGPWSDLFDTKDSPKLLVLVITGNPGIPAFYAGFVTALYLNLQKRYPVWVISHAGHVSAPRGVKVDEEGPEDPSPRKLDDAFGLEGQVEHKLAFLRRRVPASLKLVLISHSVGSYVLLEMMKRAPQLPHKEQSY
;
A
#
# COMPACT_ATOMS: atom_id res chain seq x y z
N MET A 1 -24.82 20.43 -0.47
CA MET A 1 -23.82 19.59 -1.15
C MET A 1 -24.46 18.22 -1.28
N ASP A 2 -24.88 17.89 -2.48
CA ASP A 2 -25.58 16.64 -2.77
C ASP A 2 -24.58 15.48 -2.62
N VAL A 3 -24.74 14.68 -1.58
CA VAL A 3 -24.11 13.37 -1.48
C VAL A 3 -24.95 12.46 -2.34
N THR A 4 -24.60 12.33 -3.62
CA THR A 4 -25.28 11.40 -4.52
C THR A 4 -25.13 9.99 -3.96
N ALA A 5 -26.28 9.36 -3.78
CA ALA A 5 -26.47 8.04 -3.21
C ALA A 5 -25.75 6.93 -4.00
N ASN A 6 -25.23 5.94 -3.26
CA ASN A 6 -24.95 4.56 -3.66
C ASN A 6 -24.46 4.32 -5.10
N GLU A 7 -23.25 4.75 -5.39
CA GLU A 7 -22.43 3.99 -6.33
C GLU A 7 -21.58 3.03 -5.50
N ASP A 8 -21.68 1.72 -5.77
CA ASP A 8 -20.82 0.72 -5.15
C ASP A 8 -19.37 1.05 -5.49
N VAL A 9 -18.69 1.71 -4.56
CA VAL A 9 -17.28 2.03 -4.70
C VAL A 9 -16.52 0.72 -4.58
N PRO A 10 -15.73 0.34 -5.61
CA PRO A 10 -15.06 -0.95 -5.62
C PRO A 10 -13.95 -0.93 -4.57
N VAL A 11 -14.22 -1.56 -3.42
CA VAL A 11 -13.29 -1.73 -2.30
C VAL A 11 -12.94 -3.21 -2.15
N HIS A 12 -11.65 -3.50 -2.02
CA HIS A 12 -11.12 -4.86 -1.94
C HIS A 12 -10.06 -4.98 -0.84
N ASP A 13 -10.26 -5.91 0.09
CA ASP A 13 -9.26 -6.31 1.08
C ASP A 13 -8.32 -7.36 0.47
N GLU A 14 -7.01 -7.06 0.48
CA GLU A 14 -5.96 -7.98 0.04
C GLU A 14 -5.00 -8.28 1.19
N PHE A 15 -4.68 -9.56 1.39
CA PHE A 15 -3.72 -10.00 2.40
C PHE A 15 -2.47 -10.55 1.73
N VAL A 16 -1.34 -10.00 2.08
CA VAL A 16 -0.06 -10.30 1.42
C VAL A 16 1.01 -10.58 2.46
N VAL A 17 1.93 -11.49 2.17
CA VAL A 17 3.17 -11.57 2.94
C VAL A 17 4.13 -10.50 2.41
N CYS A 18 4.65 -9.67 3.31
CA CYS A 18 5.64 -8.64 3.01
C CYS A 18 6.69 -8.59 4.13
N GLY A 19 7.94 -8.93 3.80
CA GLY A 19 9.03 -9.06 4.77
C GLY A 19 8.75 -10.12 5.82
N GLY A 20 8.18 -11.26 5.43
CA GLY A 20 7.79 -12.34 6.34
C GLY A 20 6.57 -12.05 7.24
N VAL A 21 5.90 -10.89 7.08
CA VAL A 21 4.74 -10.51 7.90
C VAL A 21 3.48 -10.37 7.05
N VAL A 22 2.38 -10.96 7.52
CA VAL A 22 1.06 -10.75 6.92
C VAL A 22 0.68 -9.27 7.01
N THR A 23 0.34 -8.71 5.87
CA THR A 23 0.06 -7.28 5.67
C THR A 23 -1.27 -7.14 4.97
N HIS A 24 -2.13 -6.28 5.51
CA HIS A 24 -3.41 -5.97 4.89
C HIS A 24 -3.27 -4.72 4.02
N VAL A 25 -3.77 -4.80 2.79
CA VAL A 25 -3.90 -3.68 1.87
C VAL A 25 -5.38 -3.51 1.51
N LEU A 26 -5.95 -2.36 1.84
CA LEU A 26 -7.28 -1.98 1.37
C LEU A 26 -7.13 -1.23 0.05
N LYS A 27 -7.74 -1.74 -1.02
CA LYS A 27 -7.68 -1.15 -2.36
C LYS A 27 -9.03 -0.57 -2.73
N CYS A 28 -9.04 0.67 -3.20
CA CYS A 28 -10.23 1.37 -3.69
C CYS A 28 -9.99 1.80 -5.15
N GLY A 29 -10.91 1.45 -6.05
CA GLY A 29 -10.76 1.66 -7.50
C GLY A 29 -10.18 0.44 -8.23
N PRO A 30 -9.83 0.55 -9.52
CA PRO A 30 -9.32 -0.58 -10.30
C PRO A 30 -8.03 -1.14 -9.69
N TRP A 31 -8.03 -2.43 -9.29
CA TRP A 31 -6.88 -3.09 -8.67
C TRP A 31 -6.26 -4.20 -9.53
N SER A 32 -7.04 -4.87 -10.37
CA SER A 32 -6.58 -5.91 -11.30
C SER A 32 -5.92 -5.34 -12.55
N ASP A 33 -6.34 -4.14 -12.96
CA ASP A 33 -6.02 -3.56 -14.27
C ASP A 33 -4.84 -2.58 -14.21
N LEU A 34 -4.12 -2.52 -13.08
CA LEU A 34 -2.92 -1.68 -12.95
C LEU A 34 -1.77 -2.11 -13.87
N PHE A 35 -1.87 -3.30 -14.43
CA PHE A 35 -0.85 -3.91 -15.27
C PHE A 35 -1.24 -3.94 -16.75
N ASP A 36 -2.46 -3.51 -17.13
CA ASP A 36 -2.95 -3.62 -18.51
C ASP A 36 -2.76 -2.34 -19.35
N THR A 37 -1.89 -2.44 -20.34
CA THR A 37 -1.03 -1.34 -20.81
C THR A 37 -1.69 -0.20 -21.61
N LYS A 38 -2.96 -0.31 -22.02
CA LYS A 38 -3.62 0.75 -22.83
C LYS A 38 -4.45 1.72 -22.02
N ASP A 39 -5.18 1.24 -21.02
CA ASP A 39 -6.10 2.05 -20.19
C ASP A 39 -5.76 2.00 -18.69
N SER A 40 -4.65 1.36 -18.29
CA SER A 40 -4.21 1.32 -16.88
C SER A 40 -3.99 2.72 -16.29
N PRO A 41 -4.30 2.92 -15.00
CA PRO A 41 -3.94 4.13 -14.29
C PRO A 41 -2.42 4.36 -14.33
N LYS A 42 -1.98 5.58 -14.67
CA LYS A 42 -0.54 5.94 -14.65
C LYS A 42 -0.05 6.41 -13.27
N LEU A 43 -0.95 6.43 -12.29
CA LEU A 43 -0.72 6.99 -10.96
C LEU A 43 -1.44 6.14 -9.92
N LEU A 44 -0.76 5.85 -8.81
CA LEU A 44 -1.32 5.22 -7.63
C LEU A 44 -1.21 6.19 -6.44
N VAL A 45 -2.32 6.37 -5.73
CA VAL A 45 -2.32 7.04 -4.43
C VAL A 45 -2.14 5.97 -3.35
N LEU A 46 -1.06 6.07 -2.57
CA LEU A 46 -0.80 5.14 -1.46
C LEU A 46 -0.86 5.90 -0.12
N VAL A 47 -1.66 5.37 0.79
CA VAL A 47 -1.84 5.88 2.15
C VAL A 47 -1.06 5.02 3.13
N ILE A 48 -0.10 5.63 3.82
CA ILE A 48 0.62 5.05 4.95
C ILE A 48 -0.18 5.33 6.23
N THR A 49 -0.71 4.27 6.85
CA THR A 49 -1.50 4.37 8.08
C THR A 49 -0.71 4.97 9.25
N GLY A 50 -1.41 5.61 10.18
CA GLY A 50 -0.93 5.99 11.51
C GLY A 50 -1.40 5.00 12.59
N ASN A 51 -1.70 5.47 13.81
CA ASN A 51 -2.35 4.64 14.84
C ASN A 51 -3.87 4.94 14.89
N PRO A 52 -4.77 3.93 14.74
CA PRO A 52 -4.49 2.52 14.49
C PRO A 52 -3.94 2.24 13.08
N GLY A 53 -2.97 1.33 13.02
CA GLY A 53 -2.31 0.89 11.77
C GLY A 53 -3.14 -0.07 10.92
N ILE A 54 -4.46 0.08 10.94
CA ILE A 54 -5.43 -0.86 10.36
C ILE A 54 -6.15 -0.16 9.20
N PRO A 55 -6.10 -0.69 7.96
CA PRO A 55 -6.71 -0.06 6.79
C PRO A 55 -8.20 0.25 6.89
N ALA A 56 -8.98 -0.61 7.57
CA ALA A 56 -10.42 -0.42 7.77
C ALA A 56 -10.78 0.93 8.42
N PHE A 57 -9.90 1.47 9.27
CA PHE A 57 -10.08 2.80 9.88
C PHE A 57 -10.13 3.93 8.83
N TYR A 58 -9.46 3.73 7.68
CA TYR A 58 -9.34 4.71 6.60
C TYR A 58 -10.35 4.50 5.47
N ALA A 59 -11.23 3.50 5.56
CA ALA A 59 -12.15 3.12 4.47
C ALA A 59 -13.01 4.31 3.99
N GLY A 60 -13.62 5.07 4.90
CA GLY A 60 -14.41 6.25 4.54
C GLY A 60 -13.57 7.33 3.86
N PHE A 61 -12.34 7.56 4.34
CA PHE A 61 -11.42 8.53 3.75
C PHE A 61 -11.01 8.14 2.32
N VAL A 62 -10.64 6.88 2.08
CA VAL A 62 -10.21 6.46 0.74
C VAL A 62 -11.35 6.38 -0.26
N THR A 63 -12.55 6.01 0.17
CA THR A 63 -13.75 6.08 -0.66
C THR A 63 -14.04 7.53 -1.05
N ALA A 64 -14.04 8.45 -0.08
CA ALA A 64 -14.24 9.86 -0.38
C ALA A 64 -13.14 10.40 -1.31
N LEU A 65 -11.87 10.06 -1.07
CA LEU A 65 -10.76 10.51 -1.91
C LEU A 65 -10.89 9.99 -3.35
N TYR A 66 -11.19 8.70 -3.53
CA TYR A 66 -11.38 8.10 -4.85
C TYR A 66 -12.51 8.78 -5.64
N LEU A 67 -13.65 9.03 -4.99
CA LEU A 67 -14.78 9.75 -5.61
C LEU A 67 -14.39 11.19 -5.98
N ASN A 68 -13.69 11.90 -5.12
CA ASN A 68 -13.22 13.27 -5.38
C ASN A 68 -12.12 13.34 -6.46
N LEU A 69 -11.38 12.25 -6.67
CA LEU A 69 -10.45 12.07 -7.79
C LEU A 69 -11.16 11.65 -9.09
N GLN A 70 -12.49 11.79 -9.16
CA GLN A 70 -13.33 11.42 -10.30
C GLN A 70 -13.13 9.95 -10.70
N LYS A 71 -12.83 9.08 -9.73
CA LYS A 71 -12.61 7.64 -9.93
C LYS A 71 -11.48 7.28 -10.90
N ARG A 72 -10.53 8.20 -11.13
CA ARG A 72 -9.46 8.01 -12.14
C ARG A 72 -8.24 7.27 -11.62
N TYR A 73 -7.97 7.35 -10.33
CA TYR A 73 -6.74 6.84 -9.75
C TYR A 73 -7.06 5.90 -8.59
N PRO A 74 -6.48 4.69 -8.56
CA PRO A 74 -6.61 3.78 -7.43
C PRO A 74 -6.05 4.42 -6.16
N VAL A 75 -6.70 4.16 -5.04
CA VAL A 75 -6.26 4.57 -3.71
C VAL A 75 -6.05 3.33 -2.85
N TRP A 76 -4.82 3.10 -2.41
CA TRP A 76 -4.45 1.96 -1.58
C TRP A 76 -4.11 2.42 -0.17
N VAL A 77 -4.43 1.60 0.83
CA VAL A 77 -4.04 1.80 2.23
C VAL A 77 -3.29 0.58 2.71
N ILE A 78 -2.08 0.76 3.21
CA ILE A 78 -1.26 -0.33 3.75
C ILE A 78 -1.25 -0.31 5.28
N SER A 79 -1.48 -1.48 5.88
CA SER A 79 -1.41 -1.65 7.33
C SER A 79 0.00 -1.46 7.88
N HIS A 80 0.11 -1.13 9.17
CA HIS A 80 1.35 -1.40 9.89
C HIS A 80 1.59 -2.92 9.96
N ALA A 81 2.86 -3.33 9.86
CA ALA A 81 3.23 -4.75 9.99
C ALA A 81 2.85 -5.22 11.39
N GLY A 82 2.20 -6.39 11.50
CA GLY A 82 1.76 -6.95 12.79
C GLY A 82 0.43 -6.41 13.35
N HIS A 83 -0.19 -5.41 12.71
CA HIS A 83 -1.45 -4.84 13.20
C HIS A 83 -2.71 -5.56 12.70
N VAL A 84 -2.57 -6.42 11.68
CA VAL A 84 -3.69 -7.16 11.09
C VAL A 84 -3.27 -8.60 10.86
N SER A 85 -4.15 -9.53 11.24
CA SER A 85 -4.04 -10.95 10.85
C SER A 85 -4.98 -11.25 9.70
N ALA A 86 -4.58 -12.14 8.79
CA ALA A 86 -5.50 -12.63 7.76
C ALA A 86 -6.66 -13.40 8.42
N PRO A 87 -7.93 -13.16 8.02
CA PRO A 87 -9.04 -13.98 8.48
C PRO A 87 -8.85 -15.44 8.09
N ARG A 88 -9.42 -16.37 8.88
CA ARG A 88 -9.35 -17.81 8.58
C ARG A 88 -9.95 -18.11 7.21
N GLY A 89 -9.20 -18.87 6.40
CA GLY A 89 -9.63 -19.29 5.06
C GLY A 89 -9.46 -18.23 3.96
N VAL A 90 -8.97 -17.04 4.28
CA VAL A 90 -8.61 -16.03 3.27
C VAL A 90 -7.24 -16.36 2.69
N LYS A 91 -7.13 -16.32 1.36
CA LYS A 91 -5.86 -16.51 0.67
C LYS A 91 -4.91 -15.38 1.05
N VAL A 92 -3.68 -15.74 1.41
CA VAL A 92 -2.58 -14.79 1.61
C VAL A 92 -1.62 -14.96 0.44
N ASP A 93 -1.35 -13.88 -0.29
CA ASP A 93 -0.40 -13.94 -1.40
C ASP A 93 1.04 -13.95 -0.86
N GLU A 94 1.71 -15.10 -1.04
CA GLU A 94 3.06 -15.38 -0.56
C GLU A 94 4.13 -14.51 -1.23
N GLU A 95 5.31 -14.45 -0.63
CA GLU A 95 6.48 -13.78 -1.22
C GLU A 95 7.16 -14.67 -2.26
N GLY A 96 7.59 -14.07 -3.36
CA GLY A 96 8.43 -14.76 -4.34
C GLY A 96 9.83 -15.10 -3.77
N PRO A 97 10.52 -16.12 -4.32
CA PRO A 97 11.75 -16.70 -3.75
C PRO A 97 13.00 -15.82 -3.77
N GLU A 98 12.95 -14.58 -4.27
CA GLU A 98 14.11 -13.69 -4.41
C GLU A 98 14.17 -12.58 -3.34
N ASP A 99 14.44 -12.96 -2.09
CA ASP A 99 14.84 -11.98 -1.06
C ASP A 99 16.27 -12.25 -0.57
N PRO A 100 17.27 -11.45 -0.99
CA PRO A 100 18.62 -11.53 -0.44
C PRO A 100 18.74 -10.81 0.91
N SER A 101 17.68 -10.18 1.45
CA SER A 101 17.78 -9.43 2.70
C SER A 101 17.61 -10.34 3.93
N PRO A 102 18.60 -10.40 4.83
CA PRO A 102 18.47 -11.12 6.08
C PRO A 102 17.62 -10.27 7.01
N ARG A 103 16.33 -10.57 7.18
CA ARG A 103 15.50 -9.81 8.12
C ARG A 103 15.06 -10.71 9.27
N LYS A 104 15.59 -10.40 10.45
CA LYS A 104 15.07 -10.91 11.72
C LYS A 104 13.65 -10.38 11.87
N LEU A 105 12.69 -11.29 11.99
CA LEU A 105 11.27 -10.99 12.22
C LEU A 105 11.05 -10.03 13.41
N ASP A 106 11.96 -10.06 14.40
CA ASP A 106 11.87 -9.32 15.66
C ASP A 106 11.87 -7.79 15.52
N ASP A 107 12.36 -7.22 14.41
CA ASP A 107 12.40 -5.75 14.23
C ASP A 107 11.22 -5.20 13.41
N ALA A 108 10.37 -6.04 12.83
CA ALA A 108 9.30 -5.59 11.92
C ALA A 108 8.26 -4.66 12.60
N PHE A 109 8.16 -4.73 13.93
CA PHE A 109 7.22 -3.92 14.71
C PHE A 109 7.83 -2.60 15.22
N GLY A 110 9.15 -2.44 15.16
CA GLY A 110 9.83 -1.18 15.45
C GLY A 110 9.62 -0.14 14.34
N LEU A 111 9.89 1.14 14.63
CA LEU A 111 9.78 2.21 13.62
C LEU A 111 10.66 1.93 12.39
N GLU A 112 11.86 1.42 12.63
CA GLU A 112 12.81 1.04 11.58
C GLU A 112 12.25 -0.09 10.69
N GLY A 113 11.77 -1.17 11.31
CA GLY A 113 11.11 -2.24 10.58
C GLY A 113 9.87 -1.80 9.83
N GLN A 114 9.09 -0.84 10.35
CA GLN A 114 7.94 -0.29 9.62
C GLN A 114 8.36 0.51 8.38
N VAL A 115 9.47 1.26 8.43
CA VAL A 115 10.02 1.94 7.23
C VAL A 115 10.44 0.90 6.20
N GLU A 116 11.24 -0.07 6.64
CA GLU A 116 11.79 -1.09 5.76
C GLU A 116 10.74 -2.03 5.18
N HIS A 117 9.65 -2.28 5.91
CA HIS A 117 8.49 -3.04 5.45
C HIS A 117 7.76 -2.32 4.31
N LYS A 118 7.59 -1.00 4.39
CA LYS A 118 6.87 -0.20 3.37
C LYS A 118 7.71 -0.03 2.12
N LEU A 119 9.03 0.12 2.26
CA LEU A 119 9.96 0.09 1.14
C LEU A 119 9.94 -1.26 0.42
N ALA A 120 9.95 -2.38 1.17
CA ALA A 120 9.85 -3.72 0.60
C ALA A 120 8.52 -3.91 -0.15
N PHE A 121 7.41 -3.45 0.42
CA PHE A 121 6.10 -3.49 -0.23
C PHE A 121 6.11 -2.78 -1.59
N LEU A 122 6.59 -1.53 -1.63
CA LEU A 122 6.67 -0.74 -2.87
C LEU A 122 7.49 -1.46 -3.95
N ARG A 123 8.69 -1.96 -3.60
CA ARG A 123 9.60 -2.63 -4.54
C ARG A 123 9.02 -3.90 -5.15
N ARG A 124 8.11 -4.58 -4.44
CA ARG A 124 7.57 -5.90 -4.83
C ARG A 124 6.20 -5.81 -5.47
N ARG A 125 5.36 -4.90 -4.99
CA ARG A 125 3.92 -4.90 -5.30
C ARG A 125 3.49 -3.73 -6.17
N VAL A 126 4.32 -2.69 -6.30
CA VAL A 126 4.00 -1.52 -7.11
C VAL A 126 4.89 -1.51 -8.37
N PRO A 127 4.29 -1.54 -9.58
CA PRO A 127 5.04 -1.39 -10.82
C PRO A 127 5.87 -0.12 -10.85
N ALA A 128 7.12 -0.24 -11.30
CA ALA A 128 8.02 0.91 -11.49
C ALA A 128 7.51 1.91 -12.55
N SER A 129 6.54 1.55 -13.38
CA SER A 129 5.93 2.43 -14.38
C SER A 129 4.90 3.40 -13.79
N LEU A 130 4.41 3.16 -12.57
CA LEU A 130 3.41 4.01 -11.92
C LEU A 130 4.05 5.23 -11.25
N LYS A 131 3.42 6.39 -11.40
CA LYS A 131 3.69 7.54 -10.52
C LYS A 131 3.06 7.30 -9.16
N LEU A 132 3.74 7.68 -8.08
CA LEU A 132 3.21 7.58 -6.73
C LEU A 132 2.81 8.95 -6.18
N VAL A 133 1.63 9.00 -5.57
CA VAL A 133 1.24 10.06 -4.64
C VAL A 133 1.16 9.42 -3.25
N LEU A 134 1.94 9.93 -2.31
CA LEU A 134 2.03 9.39 -0.96
C LEU A 134 1.26 10.28 0.00
N ILE A 135 0.35 9.68 0.76
CA ILE A 135 -0.40 10.31 1.84
C ILE A 135 -0.04 9.57 3.12
N SER A 136 0.08 10.28 4.24
CA SER A 136 0.37 9.66 5.52
C SER A 136 -0.39 10.33 6.65
N HIS A 137 -0.63 9.58 7.73
CA HIS A 137 -1.29 10.07 8.92
C HIS A 137 -0.44 9.76 10.17
N SER A 138 -0.32 10.74 11.09
CA SER A 138 0.30 10.57 12.40
C SER A 138 1.71 9.94 12.30
N VAL A 139 2.00 8.86 13.05
CA VAL A 139 3.28 8.11 12.98
C VAL A 139 3.60 7.62 11.57
N GLY A 140 2.60 7.38 10.72
CA GLY A 140 2.78 7.07 9.31
C GLY A 140 3.52 8.16 8.55
N SER A 141 3.44 9.42 8.99
CA SER A 141 4.19 10.53 8.38
C SER A 141 5.68 10.46 8.70
N TYR A 142 6.04 10.01 9.91
CA TYR A 142 7.45 9.73 10.21
C TYR A 142 7.97 8.61 9.32
N VAL A 143 7.22 7.51 9.21
CA VAL A 143 7.56 6.37 8.35
C VAL A 143 7.74 6.82 6.90
N LEU A 144 6.80 7.59 6.36
CA LEU A 144 6.88 8.12 4.99
C LEU A 144 8.10 9.02 4.77
N LEU A 145 8.39 9.94 5.69
CA LEU A 145 9.56 10.82 5.57
C LEU A 145 10.87 10.03 5.56
N GLU A 146 10.98 9.00 6.41
CA GLU A 146 12.16 8.12 6.42
C GLU A 146 12.27 7.28 5.14
N MET A 147 11.14 6.80 4.58
CA MET A 147 11.13 6.14 3.27
C MET A 147 11.70 7.07 2.18
N MET A 148 11.25 8.32 2.15
CA MET A 148 11.67 9.31 1.14
C MET A 148 13.16 9.66 1.24
N LYS A 149 13.73 9.68 2.45
CA LYS A 149 15.18 9.90 2.63
C LYS A 149 16.02 8.75 2.08
N ARG A 150 15.55 7.51 2.25
CA ARG A 150 16.32 6.30 1.92
C ARG A 150 16.16 5.86 0.47
N ALA A 151 15.01 6.15 -0.11
CA ALA A 151 14.66 5.71 -1.46
C ALA A 151 13.86 6.77 -2.23
N PRO A 152 14.42 7.98 -2.43
CA PRO A 152 13.74 9.08 -3.13
C PRO A 152 13.33 8.74 -4.58
N GLN A 153 13.95 7.72 -5.18
CA GLN A 153 13.72 7.27 -6.55
C GLN A 153 12.60 6.23 -6.70
N LEU A 154 12.08 5.63 -5.61
CA LEU A 154 11.01 4.65 -5.72
C LEU A 154 9.69 5.27 -6.25
N PRO A 155 8.92 4.55 -7.08
CA PRO A 155 9.01 3.10 -7.33
C PRO A 155 9.99 2.70 -8.44
N HIS A 156 10.70 3.64 -9.06
CA HIS A 156 11.68 3.32 -10.10
C HIS A 156 12.86 2.54 -9.52
N LYS A 157 13.09 1.32 -10.03
CA LYS A 157 14.38 0.65 -9.90
C LYS A 157 15.31 1.29 -10.92
N GLU A 158 16.43 1.86 -10.50
CA GLU A 158 17.52 2.11 -11.42
C GLU A 158 17.92 0.76 -12.04
N GLN A 159 17.87 0.67 -13.37
CA GLN A 159 18.57 -0.40 -14.07
C GLN A 159 20.06 -0.16 -13.85
N SER A 160 20.66 -0.94 -12.95
CA SER A 160 22.12 -1.07 -12.90
C SER A 160 22.56 -1.70 -14.23
N TYR A 161 23.31 -0.93 -15.02
CA TYR A 161 24.00 -1.40 -16.23
C TYR A 161 25.04 -2.47 -15.91
#